data_AF-A0A356T2V2-F1
#
_entry.id   AF-A0A356T2V2-F1
#
_cell.length_a   1.000
_cell.length_b   1.000
_cell.length_c   1.000
_cell.angle_alpha   90.00
_cell.angle_beta   90.00
_cell.angle_gamma   90.00
#
_symmetry.space_group_name_H-M   'P 1'
#
loop_
_entity.id
_entity.type
_entity.pdbx_description
1 polymer ?
#
loop_
_entity_poly.entity_id
_entity_poly.type
_entity_poly.pdbx_seq_one_letter_code
_entity_poly.pdbx_strand_id
1 'polypeptide(L)'
;EDVFEIDAMAATPSATRSFRGLGTVLYGMAVNPVSGALYVANTEAMNDVRFEGAGAYVRDNDFRPGLPPSVRGHLHEARVTVIDDGAVTPRGLNPHLDYAAPTQPTDARWRTLAQPTALAVTSDGATLYVAALGSSAIGVLDAAALESGRVDDSLGRSIHLRDPYAAGPTGLVLDEARGRLYVLTRFDDAVVTVDLERRVVIDRVRMHSPEPAHTVIGRPVLYDALATSSTGEASCGICHVFGDLDGLAWDLGDPDGDVLANPNPVGPIGSRQPFSPLKGPMTTQTFRGLADHGPML
;
A
#
# COMPACT_ATOMS: atom_id res chain seq x y z
N GLU A 1 5.03 -5.06 -19.25
CA GLU A 1 5.68 -6.27 -18.73
C GLU A 1 6.05 -5.90 -17.31
N ASP A 2 5.61 -6.71 -16.36
CA ASP A 2 5.56 -6.33 -14.96
C ASP A 2 6.61 -7.13 -14.18
N VAL A 3 6.66 -8.44 -14.41
CA VAL A 3 7.68 -9.36 -13.89
C VAL A 3 8.23 -10.22 -15.03
N PHE A 4 9.53 -10.47 -15.00
CA PHE A 4 10.24 -11.23 -16.02
C PHE A 4 11.17 -12.27 -15.38
N GLU A 5 11.21 -13.45 -15.98
CA GLU A 5 12.20 -14.48 -15.67
C GLU A 5 13.42 -14.27 -16.58
N ILE A 6 14.63 -14.29 -16.02
CA ILE A 6 15.88 -14.10 -16.75
C ILE A 6 16.76 -15.33 -16.57
N ASP A 7 17.25 -15.90 -17.67
CA ASP A 7 18.33 -16.90 -17.61
C ASP A 7 19.64 -16.19 -17.30
N ALA A 8 20.03 -16.20 -16.02
CA ALA A 8 21.27 -15.60 -15.54
C ALA A 8 22.53 -16.39 -15.94
N MET A 9 22.38 -17.63 -16.45
CA MET A 9 23.48 -18.49 -16.86
C MET A 9 23.75 -18.42 -18.37
N ALA A 10 22.86 -17.79 -19.15
CA ALA A 10 23.07 -17.53 -20.56
C ALA A 10 24.26 -16.60 -20.80
N ALA A 11 24.95 -16.77 -21.95
CA ALA A 11 26.08 -15.92 -22.33
C ALA A 11 25.73 -14.42 -22.40
N THR A 12 24.48 -14.13 -22.76
CA THR A 12 23.85 -12.82 -22.59
C THR A 12 22.53 -13.04 -21.87
N PRO A 13 22.34 -12.51 -20.64
CA PRO A 13 21.08 -12.62 -19.92
C PRO A 13 19.91 -12.10 -20.76
N SER A 14 18.88 -12.91 -20.91
CA SER A 14 17.68 -12.58 -21.67
C SER A 14 16.43 -13.03 -20.94
N ALA A 15 15.33 -12.29 -21.11
CA ALA A 15 14.04 -12.69 -20.56
C ALA A 15 13.54 -13.98 -21.23
N THR A 16 13.21 -14.99 -20.44
CA THR A 16 12.65 -16.27 -20.90
C THR A 16 11.13 -16.29 -20.83
N ARG A 17 10.56 -15.60 -19.83
CA ARG A 17 9.11 -15.45 -19.61
C ARG A 17 8.81 -14.04 -19.12
N SER A 18 7.61 -13.56 -19.41
CA SER A 18 7.11 -12.27 -18.93
C SER A 18 5.65 -12.36 -18.51
N PHE A 19 5.30 -11.63 -17.45
CA PHE A 19 3.97 -11.58 -16.88
C PHE A 19 3.47 -10.14 -16.84
N ARG A 20 2.16 -9.97 -16.98
CA ARG A 20 1.45 -8.68 -17.00
C ARG A 20 0.18 -8.75 -16.16
N GLY A 21 -0.32 -7.60 -15.74
CA GLY A 21 -1.55 -7.50 -14.94
C GLY A 21 -1.31 -7.83 -13.47
N LEU A 22 -0.11 -7.55 -12.95
CA LEU A 22 0.24 -7.88 -11.57
C LEU A 22 -0.29 -6.86 -10.56
N GLY A 23 -0.40 -5.60 -10.98
CA GLY A 23 -0.82 -4.47 -10.17
C GLY A 23 -0.18 -3.18 -10.66
N THR A 24 -0.63 -2.05 -10.13
CA THR A 24 -0.14 -0.72 -10.49
C THR A 24 1.26 -0.45 -9.93
N VAL A 25 1.46 -0.70 -8.64
CA VAL A 25 2.77 -0.53 -7.97
C VAL A 25 3.19 -1.87 -7.39
N LEU A 26 4.33 -2.38 -7.84
CA LEU A 26 4.88 -3.67 -7.42
C LEU A 26 5.99 -3.45 -6.38
N TYR A 27 5.98 -4.26 -5.33
CA TYR A 27 6.96 -4.22 -4.26
C TYR A 27 7.80 -5.51 -4.23
N GLY A 28 7.99 -6.12 -3.06
CA GLY A 28 8.71 -7.37 -2.91
C GLY A 28 7.97 -8.58 -3.48
N MET A 29 8.76 -9.60 -3.83
CA MET A 29 8.27 -10.89 -4.30
C MET A 29 8.93 -12.04 -3.54
N ALA A 30 8.25 -13.17 -3.43
CA ALA A 30 8.77 -14.39 -2.82
C ALA A 30 8.20 -15.63 -3.54
N VAL A 31 9.00 -16.69 -3.60
CA VAL A 31 8.58 -17.98 -4.19
C VAL A 31 8.21 -18.92 -3.06
N ASN A 32 7.08 -19.61 -3.20
CA ASN A 32 6.75 -20.73 -2.33
C ASN A 32 7.69 -21.91 -2.64
N PRO A 33 8.52 -22.37 -1.68
CA PRO A 33 9.52 -23.40 -1.95
C PRO A 33 8.92 -24.79 -2.23
N VAL A 34 7.64 -25.00 -1.91
CA VAL A 34 6.96 -26.29 -2.09
C VAL A 34 6.07 -26.29 -3.33
N SER A 35 5.21 -25.28 -3.51
CA SER A 35 4.33 -25.20 -4.69
C SER A 35 5.02 -24.63 -5.93
N GLY A 36 6.07 -23.81 -5.75
CA GLY A 36 6.71 -23.07 -6.84
C GLY A 36 5.98 -21.79 -7.25
N ALA A 37 4.83 -21.49 -6.62
CA ALA A 37 4.08 -20.26 -6.89
C ALA A 37 4.91 -19.02 -6.52
N LEU A 38 4.90 -18.01 -7.39
CA LEU A 38 5.52 -16.71 -7.14
C LEU A 38 4.47 -15.73 -6.61
N TYR A 39 4.73 -15.15 -5.44
CA TYR A 39 3.91 -14.11 -4.84
C TYR A 39 4.54 -12.75 -5.08
N VAL A 40 3.73 -11.77 -5.48
CA VAL A 40 4.17 -10.38 -5.70
C VAL A 40 3.29 -9.44 -4.90
N ALA A 41 3.86 -8.80 -3.89
CA ALA A 41 3.17 -7.77 -3.11
C ALA A 41 2.97 -6.53 -3.99
N ASN A 42 1.76 -5.98 -3.99
CA ASN A 42 1.43 -4.83 -4.82
C ASN A 42 0.27 -4.01 -4.26
N THR A 43 0.09 -2.84 -4.84
CA THR A 43 -1.16 -2.08 -4.74
C THR A 43 -1.73 -1.85 -6.13
N GLU A 44 -3.06 -1.91 -6.24
CA GLU A 44 -3.78 -1.52 -7.46
C GLU A 44 -4.51 -0.22 -7.26
N ALA A 45 -4.29 0.74 -8.16
CA ALA A 45 -4.94 2.04 -8.14
C ALA A 45 -6.34 1.99 -8.79
N MET A 46 -7.27 2.75 -8.24
CA MET A 46 -8.61 2.98 -8.82
C MET A 46 -8.65 4.31 -9.59
N ASN A 47 -7.60 4.62 -10.35
CA ASN A 47 -7.47 5.91 -11.03
C ASN A 47 -8.34 6.04 -12.30
N ASP A 48 -9.01 4.95 -12.71
CA ASP A 48 -10.05 4.93 -13.72
C ASP A 48 -11.40 5.45 -13.17
N VAL A 49 -11.61 5.33 -11.87
CA VAL A 49 -12.70 5.97 -11.14
C VAL A 49 -12.35 7.44 -10.95
N ARG A 50 -13.23 8.31 -11.47
CA ARG A 50 -13.05 9.76 -11.37
C ARG A 50 -13.70 10.27 -10.10
N PHE A 51 -13.16 11.39 -9.64
CA PHE A 51 -13.65 12.24 -8.58
C PHE A 51 -13.48 11.69 -7.18
N GLU A 52 -13.38 12.62 -6.23
CA GLU A 52 -13.50 12.34 -4.80
C GLU A 52 -14.89 12.77 -4.28
N GLY A 53 -15.07 12.82 -2.97
CA GLY A 53 -16.32 13.32 -2.38
C GLY A 53 -17.48 12.31 -2.41
N ALA A 54 -18.70 12.80 -2.16
CA ALA A 54 -19.88 11.96 -1.96
C ALA A 54 -20.41 11.32 -3.26
N GLY A 55 -20.05 11.88 -4.41
CA GLY A 55 -20.41 11.38 -5.74
C GLY A 55 -21.92 11.49 -6.03
N ALA A 56 -22.64 12.41 -5.39
CA ALA A 56 -24.08 12.57 -5.61
C ALA A 56 -24.38 13.03 -7.03
N TYR A 57 -23.68 14.05 -7.52
CA TYR A 57 -23.77 14.54 -8.88
C TYR A 57 -23.47 13.44 -9.90
N VAL A 58 -22.47 12.60 -9.66
CA VAL A 58 -22.10 11.50 -10.57
C VAL A 58 -23.20 10.44 -10.63
N ARG A 59 -23.72 10.04 -9.46
CA ARG A 59 -24.78 9.05 -9.32
C ARG A 59 -26.09 9.51 -9.95
N ASP A 60 -26.49 10.75 -9.69
CA ASP A 60 -27.80 11.28 -10.09
C ASP A 60 -27.87 11.55 -11.61
N ASN A 61 -26.72 11.68 -12.28
CA ASN A 61 -26.61 11.96 -13.72
C ASN A 61 -26.07 10.77 -14.55
N ASP A 62 -25.81 9.61 -13.92
CA ASP A 62 -25.33 8.38 -14.55
C ASP A 62 -24.14 8.58 -15.51
N PHE A 63 -23.17 9.40 -15.13
CA PHE A 63 -22.05 9.75 -16.02
C PHE A 63 -21.15 8.55 -16.37
N ARG A 64 -21.11 7.51 -15.52
CA ARG A 64 -20.32 6.28 -15.71
C ARG A 64 -21.03 5.05 -15.11
N PRO A 65 -21.99 4.45 -15.83
CA PRO A 65 -22.65 3.24 -15.36
C PRO A 65 -21.65 2.11 -15.15
N GLY A 66 -21.75 1.43 -14.01
CA GLY A 66 -20.92 0.27 -13.67
C GLY A 66 -19.62 0.58 -12.92
N LEU A 67 -19.29 1.86 -12.69
CA LEU A 67 -18.18 2.26 -11.82
C LEU A 67 -18.71 2.90 -10.53
N PRO A 68 -17.93 2.88 -9.43
CA PRO A 68 -18.21 3.70 -8.26
C PRO A 68 -18.33 5.19 -8.65
N PRO A 69 -19.17 5.97 -7.95
CA PRO A 69 -19.38 7.38 -8.29
C PRO A 69 -18.18 8.28 -7.93
N SER A 70 -17.28 7.80 -7.06
CA SER A 70 -16.03 8.45 -6.68
C SER A 70 -15.05 7.44 -6.07
N VAL A 71 -13.78 7.80 -5.93
CA VAL A 71 -12.76 6.98 -5.23
C VAL A 71 -12.85 7.03 -3.70
N ARG A 72 -13.92 7.63 -3.14
CA ARG A 72 -14.00 7.92 -1.70
C ARG A 72 -13.88 6.64 -0.86
N GLY A 73 -12.73 6.47 -0.22
CA GLY A 73 -12.43 5.30 0.61
C GLY A 73 -11.91 4.07 -0.16
N HIS A 74 -11.80 4.15 -1.48
CA HIS A 74 -11.35 3.07 -2.38
C HIS A 74 -10.34 3.60 -3.40
N LEU A 75 -9.24 4.16 -2.88
CA LEU A 75 -8.18 4.75 -3.69
C LEU A 75 -7.29 3.68 -4.32
N HIS A 76 -6.89 2.72 -3.49
CA HIS A 76 -6.05 1.60 -3.87
C HIS A 76 -6.50 0.35 -3.11
N GLU A 77 -6.23 -0.81 -3.69
CA GLU A 77 -6.34 -2.10 -2.99
C GLU A 77 -4.95 -2.67 -2.71
N ALA A 78 -4.70 -3.04 -1.46
CA ALA A 78 -3.51 -3.81 -1.09
C ALA A 78 -3.68 -5.28 -1.49
N ARG A 79 -2.71 -5.81 -2.22
CA ARG A 79 -2.81 -7.13 -2.85
C ARG A 79 -1.53 -7.95 -2.70
N VAL A 80 -1.70 -9.26 -2.86
CA VAL A 80 -0.65 -10.18 -3.29
C VAL A 80 -1.11 -10.83 -4.58
N THR A 81 -0.34 -10.71 -5.64
CA THR A 81 -0.63 -11.41 -6.89
C THR A 81 0.12 -12.73 -6.93
N VAL A 82 -0.60 -13.82 -7.19
CA VAL A 82 -0.07 -15.18 -7.29
C VAL A 82 0.20 -15.49 -8.77
N ILE A 83 1.41 -15.90 -9.08
CA ILE A 83 1.79 -16.45 -10.38
C ILE A 83 2.08 -17.93 -10.20
N ASP A 84 1.24 -18.77 -10.80
CA ASP A 84 1.37 -20.22 -10.76
C ASP A 84 1.02 -20.82 -12.12
N ASP A 85 1.87 -21.72 -12.62
CA ASP A 85 1.80 -22.30 -13.98
C ASP A 85 1.50 -21.26 -15.10
N GLY A 86 2.02 -20.04 -14.92
CA GLY A 86 1.81 -18.92 -15.84
C GLY A 86 0.47 -18.19 -15.72
N ALA A 87 -0.46 -18.66 -14.89
CA ALA A 87 -1.64 -17.90 -14.52
C ALA A 87 -1.28 -16.76 -13.55
N VAL A 88 -1.72 -15.55 -13.85
CA VAL A 88 -1.52 -14.36 -13.01
C VAL A 88 -2.83 -14.05 -12.30
N THR A 89 -2.87 -14.21 -10.97
CA THR A 89 -4.12 -14.08 -10.21
C THR A 89 -3.97 -13.15 -9.00
N PRO A 90 -4.47 -11.90 -9.08
CA PRO A 90 -4.49 -10.99 -7.94
C PRO A 90 -5.33 -11.51 -6.77
N ARG A 91 -4.89 -11.22 -5.54
CA ARG A 91 -5.61 -11.49 -4.29
C ARG A 91 -5.65 -10.23 -3.44
N GLY A 92 -6.84 -9.68 -3.23
CA GLY A 92 -7.06 -8.57 -2.31
C GLY A 92 -6.80 -9.01 -0.87
N LEU A 93 -6.01 -8.23 -0.13
CA LEU A 93 -5.64 -8.57 1.25
C LEU A 93 -6.74 -8.21 2.26
N ASN A 94 -7.73 -7.41 1.88
CA ASN A 94 -8.68 -6.82 2.83
C ASN A 94 -10.15 -7.09 2.42
N PRO A 95 -10.58 -8.36 2.35
CA PRO A 95 -11.92 -8.71 1.87
C PRO A 95 -13.05 -8.27 2.83
N HIS A 96 -12.73 -7.87 4.05
CA HIS A 96 -13.67 -7.35 5.05
C HIS A 96 -14.10 -5.89 4.82
N LEU A 97 -13.45 -5.17 3.90
CA LEU A 97 -13.76 -3.76 3.63
C LEU A 97 -14.96 -3.65 2.69
N ASP A 98 -15.95 -2.86 3.11
CA ASP A 98 -17.06 -2.45 2.24
C ASP A 98 -16.75 -1.08 1.62
N TYR A 99 -16.20 -1.07 0.42
CA TYR A 99 -15.85 0.17 -0.28
C TYR A 99 -17.05 1.04 -0.68
N ALA A 100 -18.28 0.52 -0.60
CA ALA A 100 -19.47 1.33 -0.80
C ALA A 100 -19.86 2.13 0.46
N ALA A 101 -19.37 1.73 1.63
CA ALA A 101 -19.67 2.39 2.89
C ALA A 101 -18.85 3.68 3.07
N PRO A 102 -19.47 4.78 3.55
CA PRO A 102 -18.75 6.04 3.83
C PRO A 102 -17.72 5.91 4.98
N THR A 103 -17.93 4.93 5.86
CA THR A 103 -17.10 4.67 7.04
C THR A 103 -17.10 3.18 7.34
N GLN A 104 -15.98 2.67 7.86
CA GLN A 104 -15.87 1.27 8.27
C GLN A 104 -16.14 1.08 9.76
N PRO A 105 -16.44 -0.17 10.20
CA PRO A 105 -16.38 -0.55 11.61
C PRO A 105 -15.05 -0.17 12.27
N THR A 106 -15.08 0.18 13.55
CA THR A 106 -13.92 0.70 14.30
C THR A 106 -12.72 -0.24 14.35
N ASP A 107 -12.97 -1.54 14.21
CA ASP A 107 -11.99 -2.62 14.22
C ASP A 107 -11.49 -3.00 12.82
N ALA A 108 -12.09 -2.49 11.74
CA ALA A 108 -11.70 -2.80 10.36
C ALA A 108 -10.23 -2.45 10.09
N ARG A 109 -9.82 -1.23 10.48
CA ARG A 109 -8.44 -0.76 10.31
C ARG A 109 -7.38 -1.62 11.03
N TRP A 110 -7.76 -2.33 12.09
CA TRP A 110 -6.84 -3.22 12.81
C TRP A 110 -6.69 -4.59 12.13
N ARG A 111 -7.70 -5.02 11.37
CA ARG A 111 -7.61 -6.20 10.49
C ARG A 111 -6.86 -5.90 9.20
N THR A 112 -6.89 -4.66 8.73
CA THR A 112 -6.38 -4.25 7.42
C THR A 112 -4.85 -4.35 7.31
N LEU A 113 -4.39 -4.87 6.17
CA LEU A 113 -2.99 -4.86 5.74
C LEU A 113 -2.84 -3.84 4.61
N ALA A 114 -2.16 -2.73 4.90
CA ALA A 114 -1.94 -1.61 3.98
C ALA A 114 -0.50 -1.57 3.47
N GLN A 115 -0.35 -1.24 2.18
CA GLN A 115 0.93 -1.05 1.51
C GLN A 115 1.91 -2.23 1.77
N PRO A 116 1.62 -3.42 1.21
CA PRO A 116 2.44 -4.61 1.42
C PRO A 116 3.77 -4.45 0.67
N THR A 117 4.91 -4.48 1.36
CA THR A 117 6.21 -4.16 0.76
C THR A 117 7.16 -5.35 0.61
N ALA A 118 7.06 -6.36 1.48
CA ALA A 118 7.95 -7.51 1.48
C ALA A 118 7.22 -8.79 1.89
N LEU A 119 7.74 -9.92 1.42
CA LEU A 119 7.15 -11.23 1.57
C LEU A 119 8.20 -12.23 2.05
N ALA A 120 7.80 -13.21 2.87
CA ALA A 120 8.63 -14.37 3.23
C ALA A 120 7.74 -15.60 3.39
N VAL A 121 8.16 -16.74 2.84
CA VAL A 121 7.42 -18.01 2.90
C VAL A 121 8.19 -19.00 3.77
N THR A 122 7.48 -19.75 4.60
CA THR A 122 8.09 -20.83 5.39
C THR A 122 8.64 -21.94 4.51
N SER A 123 9.65 -22.65 5.02
CA SER A 123 10.33 -23.73 4.30
C SER A 123 9.41 -24.88 3.89
N ASP A 124 8.31 -25.10 4.63
CA ASP A 124 7.24 -26.05 4.31
C ASP A 124 6.19 -25.51 3.33
N GLY A 125 6.31 -24.25 2.88
CA GLY A 125 5.40 -23.61 1.96
C GLY A 125 4.02 -23.28 2.54
N ALA A 126 3.78 -23.46 3.83
CA ALA A 126 2.45 -23.34 4.42
C ALA A 126 2.06 -21.90 4.76
N THR A 127 3.01 -21.07 5.20
CA THR A 127 2.72 -19.71 5.70
C THR A 127 3.43 -18.65 4.88
N LEU A 128 2.69 -17.64 4.44
CA LEU A 128 3.20 -16.41 3.84
C LEU A 128 3.14 -15.27 4.86
N TYR A 129 4.29 -14.69 5.17
CA TYR A 129 4.41 -13.46 5.94
C TYR A 129 4.46 -12.24 5.01
N VAL A 130 3.69 -11.21 5.33
CA VAL A 130 3.57 -9.97 4.54
C VAL A 130 3.90 -8.76 5.40
N ALA A 131 4.93 -8.00 5.04
CA ALA A 131 5.23 -6.72 5.69
C ALA A 131 4.24 -5.66 5.18
N ALA A 132 3.31 -5.23 6.02
CA ALA A 132 2.35 -4.17 5.71
C ALA A 132 2.83 -2.84 6.30
N LEU A 133 3.53 -2.05 5.47
CA LEU A 133 4.16 -0.79 5.86
C LEU A 133 3.15 0.15 6.54
N GLY A 134 2.01 0.36 5.87
CA GLY A 134 1.02 1.35 6.31
C GLY A 134 0.21 0.91 7.54
N SER A 135 0.10 -0.40 7.78
CA SER A 135 -0.57 -0.94 8.97
C SER A 135 0.37 -1.09 10.17
N SER A 136 1.68 -0.89 9.98
CA SER A 136 2.70 -1.20 10.99
C SER A 136 2.54 -2.63 11.55
N ALA A 137 2.32 -3.59 10.66
CA ALA A 137 2.02 -4.97 11.03
C ALA A 137 2.63 -5.98 10.04
N ILE A 138 2.78 -7.23 10.50
CA ILE A 138 3.05 -8.37 9.64
C ILE A 138 1.78 -9.17 9.47
N GLY A 139 1.31 -9.35 8.23
CA GLY A 139 0.27 -10.31 7.90
C GLY A 139 0.82 -11.73 7.91
N VAL A 140 0.04 -12.69 8.41
CA VAL A 140 0.34 -14.12 8.50
C VAL A 140 -0.77 -14.85 7.77
N LEU A 141 -0.49 -15.27 6.53
CA LEU A 141 -1.48 -15.84 5.62
C LEU A 141 -1.19 -17.32 5.37
N ASP A 142 -2.24 -18.12 5.27
CA ASP A 142 -2.16 -19.49 4.77
C ASP A 142 -1.94 -19.46 3.25
N ALA A 143 -0.83 -20.04 2.79
CA ALA A 143 -0.40 -19.96 1.40
C ALA A 143 -1.37 -20.69 0.45
N ALA A 144 -1.81 -21.90 0.82
CA ALA A 144 -2.74 -22.68 0.01
C ALA A 144 -4.12 -22.02 -0.07
N ALA A 145 -4.58 -21.39 1.01
CA ALA A 145 -5.79 -20.59 1.03
C ALA A 145 -5.67 -19.42 0.06
N LEU A 146 -4.58 -18.65 0.14
CA LEU A 146 -4.32 -17.50 -0.74
C LEU A 146 -4.30 -17.91 -2.22
N GLU A 147 -3.57 -18.98 -2.55
CA GLU A 147 -3.51 -19.54 -3.91
C GLU A 147 -4.92 -19.90 -4.43
N SER A 148 -5.74 -20.54 -3.57
CA SER A 148 -7.13 -20.90 -3.88
C SER A 148 -8.14 -19.74 -3.83
N GLY A 149 -7.70 -18.50 -3.57
CA GLY A 149 -8.58 -17.32 -3.57
C GLY A 149 -9.24 -17.00 -2.23
N ARG A 150 -8.80 -17.60 -1.13
CA ARG A 150 -9.30 -17.34 0.22
C ARG A 150 -8.28 -16.53 1.01
N VAL A 151 -8.74 -15.45 1.62
CA VAL A 151 -7.91 -14.59 2.48
C VAL A 151 -8.60 -14.50 3.84
N ASP A 152 -7.94 -15.01 4.89
CA ASP A 152 -8.39 -14.83 6.27
C ASP A 152 -8.38 -13.33 6.58
N ASP A 153 -9.45 -12.78 7.12
CA ASP A 153 -9.58 -11.37 7.52
C ASP A 153 -9.62 -11.18 9.05
N SER A 154 -9.40 -12.24 9.83
CA SER A 154 -9.43 -12.17 11.29
C SER A 154 -8.37 -11.22 11.86
N LEU A 155 -8.61 -10.66 13.05
CA LEU A 155 -7.59 -9.88 13.77
C LEU A 155 -6.33 -10.70 14.07
N GLY A 156 -6.48 -12.02 14.26
CA GLY A 156 -5.37 -12.93 14.58
C GLY A 156 -4.41 -13.20 13.41
N ARG A 157 -4.72 -12.71 12.21
CA ARG A 157 -3.84 -12.77 11.04
C ARG A 157 -2.68 -11.77 11.07
N SER A 158 -2.67 -10.85 12.04
CA SER A 158 -1.72 -9.74 12.07
C SER A 158 -0.86 -9.73 13.33
N ILE A 159 0.44 -9.52 13.15
CA ILE A 159 1.39 -9.25 14.23
C ILE A 159 1.69 -7.75 14.22
N HIS A 160 1.14 -7.02 15.18
CA HIS A 160 1.31 -5.57 15.25
C HIS A 160 2.68 -5.19 15.82
N LEU A 161 3.36 -4.25 15.15
CA LEU A 161 4.71 -3.81 15.48
C LEU A 161 4.74 -2.42 16.12
N ARG A 162 3.58 -1.85 16.44
CA ARG A 162 3.49 -0.50 17.01
C ARG A 162 4.03 -0.50 18.45
N ASP A 163 4.99 0.38 18.76
CA ASP A 163 5.54 0.55 20.11
C ASP A 163 6.28 1.90 20.31
N PRO A 164 5.64 2.95 20.87
CA PRO A 164 4.19 3.19 20.90
C PRO A 164 3.67 3.73 19.55
N TYR A 165 4.57 4.11 18.64
CA TYR A 165 4.28 4.66 17.32
C TYR A 165 4.42 3.59 16.22
N ALA A 166 3.92 3.90 15.02
CA ALA A 166 4.06 3.01 13.87
C ALA A 166 5.54 2.76 13.56
N ALA A 167 5.84 1.53 13.12
CA ALA A 167 7.20 1.06 12.88
C ALA A 167 7.54 0.94 11.37
N GLY A 168 6.54 0.77 10.49
CA GLY A 168 6.76 0.71 9.05
C GLY A 168 7.66 -0.45 8.61
N PRO A 169 7.19 -1.71 8.70
CA PRO A 169 7.99 -2.87 8.29
C PRO A 169 8.24 -2.89 6.78
N THR A 170 9.47 -3.20 6.37
CA THR A 170 9.86 -3.25 4.94
C THR A 170 10.67 -4.46 4.53
N GLY A 171 11.16 -5.26 5.49
CA GLY A 171 11.99 -6.43 5.18
C GLY A 171 11.72 -7.55 6.18
N LEU A 172 11.77 -8.79 5.71
CA LEU A 172 11.44 -10.00 6.46
C LEU A 172 12.51 -11.06 6.24
N VAL A 173 12.97 -11.70 7.31
CA VAL A 173 13.85 -12.88 7.26
C VAL A 173 13.41 -13.90 8.29
N LEU A 174 13.16 -15.13 7.85
CA LEU A 174 12.78 -16.25 8.70
C LEU A 174 14.02 -16.98 9.23
N ASP A 175 14.01 -17.29 10.53
CA ASP A 175 14.91 -18.24 11.21
C ASP A 175 14.04 -19.29 11.91
N GLU A 176 13.48 -20.20 11.09
CA GLU A 176 12.55 -21.24 11.53
C GLU A 176 13.17 -22.19 12.55
N ALA A 177 14.48 -22.47 12.43
CA ALA A 177 15.21 -23.30 13.39
C ALA A 177 15.21 -22.74 14.82
N ARG A 178 15.05 -21.42 14.97
CA ARG A 178 14.91 -20.74 16.26
C ARG A 178 13.49 -20.23 16.53
N GLY A 179 12.54 -20.51 15.64
CA GLY A 179 11.16 -20.02 15.74
C GLY A 179 11.05 -18.49 15.66
N ARG A 180 11.88 -17.83 14.83
CA ARG A 180 11.96 -16.36 14.77
C ARG A 180 11.68 -15.79 13.38
N LEU A 181 11.07 -14.62 13.37
CA LEU A 181 11.02 -13.71 12.22
C LEU A 181 11.76 -12.41 12.60
N TYR A 182 12.74 -12.03 11.79
CA TYR A 182 13.40 -10.73 11.91
C TYR A 182 12.78 -9.76 10.91
N VAL A 183 12.43 -8.57 11.41
CA VAL A 183 11.72 -7.54 10.64
C VAL A 183 12.54 -6.26 10.64
N LEU A 184 12.85 -5.74 9.45
CA LEU A 184 13.38 -4.39 9.30
C LEU A 184 12.22 -3.39 9.34
N THR A 185 12.30 -2.40 10.22
CA THR A 185 11.32 -1.33 10.40
C THR A 185 11.97 0.02 10.10
N ARG A 186 11.32 0.84 9.27
CA ARG A 186 11.87 2.09 8.73
C ARG A 186 11.40 3.34 9.47
N PHE A 187 10.32 3.27 10.23
CA PHE A 187 9.80 4.46 10.92
C PHE A 187 10.58 4.79 12.18
N ASP A 188 11.08 3.77 12.88
CA ASP A 188 11.94 3.94 14.06
C ASP A 188 13.31 3.28 13.90
N ASP A 189 13.68 2.94 12.66
CA ASP A 189 14.97 2.38 12.26
C ASP A 189 15.42 1.22 13.15
N ALA A 190 14.63 0.14 13.21
CA ALA A 190 14.91 -0.98 14.08
C ALA A 190 14.89 -2.34 13.37
N VAL A 191 15.60 -3.30 13.95
CA VAL A 191 15.39 -4.73 13.72
C VAL A 191 14.50 -5.26 14.84
N VAL A 192 13.33 -5.74 14.48
CA VAL A 192 12.35 -6.32 15.41
C VAL A 192 12.41 -7.84 15.31
N THR A 193 12.47 -8.53 16.45
CA THR A 193 12.40 -9.98 16.51
C THR A 193 11.00 -10.40 16.95
N VAL A 194 10.39 -11.28 16.17
CA VAL A 194 9.06 -11.84 16.41
C VAL A 194 9.19 -13.34 16.67
N ASP A 195 8.47 -13.82 17.68
CA ASP A 195 8.28 -15.25 17.96
C ASP A 195 7.19 -15.82 17.03
N LEU A 196 7.53 -16.85 16.25
CA LEU A 196 6.62 -17.41 15.24
C LEU A 196 5.45 -18.20 15.83
N GLU A 197 5.65 -18.84 16.97
CA GLU A 197 4.63 -19.67 17.63
C GLU A 197 3.61 -18.77 18.34
N ARG A 198 4.12 -17.84 19.15
CA ARG A 198 3.30 -16.91 19.94
C ARG A 198 2.77 -15.75 19.10
N ARG A 199 3.40 -15.47 17.95
CA ARG A 199 3.08 -14.34 17.07
C ARG A 199 3.17 -12.99 17.78
N VAL A 200 4.22 -12.79 18.57
CA VAL A 200 4.46 -11.55 19.32
C VAL A 200 5.87 -11.04 19.11
N VAL A 201 6.04 -9.72 19.23
CA VAL A 201 7.37 -9.09 19.31
C VAL A 201 8.03 -9.51 20.62
N ILE A 202 9.26 -10.01 20.54
CA ILE A 202 10.07 -10.42 21.70
C ILE A 202 11.32 -9.58 21.90
N ASP A 203 11.76 -8.86 20.87
CA ASP A 203 12.89 -7.93 20.97
C ASP A 203 12.80 -6.83 19.90
N ARG A 204 13.40 -5.67 20.17
CA ARG A 204 13.51 -4.55 19.23
C ARG A 204 14.85 -3.84 19.46
N VAL A 205 15.74 -3.97 18.48
CA VAL A 205 17.04 -3.29 18.49
C VAL A 205 16.98 -2.11 17.53
N ARG A 206 16.98 -0.90 18.07
CA ARG A 206 17.07 0.34 17.28
C ARG A 206 18.49 0.50 16.74
N MET A 207 18.58 0.78 15.46
CA MET A 207 19.81 1.13 14.77
C MET A 207 20.16 2.58 15.07
N HIS A 208 21.43 2.93 14.86
CA HIS A 208 21.83 4.33 14.91
C HIS A 208 21.17 5.11 13.75
N SER A 209 20.46 6.19 14.08
CA SER A 209 19.99 7.18 13.11
C SER A 209 20.61 8.55 13.43
N PRO A 210 21.25 9.22 12.46
CA PRO A 210 21.75 10.58 12.62
C PRO A 210 20.64 11.64 12.41
N GLU A 211 19.40 11.22 12.14
CA GLU A 211 18.32 12.13 11.79
C GLU A 211 17.81 12.91 13.03
N PRO A 212 17.41 14.18 12.85
CA PRO A 212 16.77 14.93 13.92
C PRO A 212 15.50 14.23 14.43
N ALA A 213 15.23 14.35 15.74
CA ALA A 213 14.07 13.72 16.36
C ALA A 213 12.73 14.07 15.70
N HIS A 214 12.57 15.31 15.22
CA HIS A 214 11.34 15.74 14.54
C HIS A 214 11.13 15.04 13.19
N THR A 215 12.21 14.67 12.48
CA THR A 215 12.15 13.90 11.24
C THR A 215 11.69 12.47 11.52
N VAL A 216 12.24 11.83 12.56
CA VAL A 216 11.85 10.48 12.99
C VAL A 216 10.37 10.46 13.41
N ILE A 217 9.94 11.42 14.23
CA ILE A 217 8.54 11.53 14.69
C ILE A 217 7.58 11.79 13.52
N GLY A 218 7.98 12.59 12.52
CA GLY A 218 7.15 12.92 11.37
C GLY A 218 7.07 11.83 10.31
N ARG A 219 8.04 10.90 10.27
CA ARG A 219 8.15 9.88 9.21
C ARG A 219 6.88 9.04 9.00
N PRO A 220 6.16 8.59 10.05
CA PRO A 220 4.95 7.80 9.87
C PRO A 220 3.79 8.55 9.21
N VAL A 221 3.75 9.89 9.27
CA VAL A 221 2.58 10.70 8.85
C VAL A 221 2.18 10.41 7.40
N LEU A 222 3.17 10.15 6.54
CA LEU A 222 2.95 9.85 5.13
C LEU A 222 2.30 8.48 4.91
N TYR A 223 2.48 7.53 5.83
CA TYR A 223 2.23 6.10 5.59
C TYR A 223 1.24 5.45 6.56
N ASP A 224 1.07 5.97 7.78
CA ASP A 224 0.28 5.35 8.88
C ASP A 224 -1.23 5.37 8.57
N ALA A 225 -1.67 4.39 7.78
CA ALA A 225 -3.04 4.24 7.34
C ALA A 225 -4.01 3.99 8.51
N LEU A 226 -3.52 3.38 9.61
CA LEU A 226 -4.31 3.17 10.83
C LEU A 226 -4.72 4.51 11.45
N ALA A 227 -3.85 5.53 11.39
CA ALA A 227 -4.09 6.86 11.94
C ALA A 227 -4.91 7.76 11.00
N THR A 228 -4.77 7.58 9.68
CA THR A 228 -5.29 8.54 8.68
C THR A 228 -6.47 8.03 7.85
N SER A 229 -6.85 6.75 7.96
CA SER A 229 -7.94 6.17 7.18
C SER A 229 -8.94 5.38 8.03
N SER A 230 -10.23 5.54 7.72
CA SER A 230 -11.28 4.70 8.31
C SER A 230 -11.18 3.24 7.87
N THR A 231 -10.69 2.96 6.65
CA THR A 231 -10.42 1.61 6.16
C THR A 231 -9.13 1.02 6.73
N GLY A 232 -8.22 1.88 7.19
CA GLY A 232 -6.86 1.48 7.55
C GLY A 232 -6.01 1.06 6.34
N GLU A 233 -6.48 1.24 5.10
CA GLU A 233 -5.77 0.81 3.88
C GLU A 233 -5.12 1.97 3.14
N ALA A 234 -5.81 3.11 3.11
CA ALA A 234 -5.33 4.31 2.44
C ALA A 234 -4.38 5.14 3.32
N SER A 235 -3.31 5.63 2.70
CA SER A 235 -2.41 6.65 3.23
C SER A 235 -1.94 7.55 2.09
N CYS A 236 -1.27 8.66 2.38
CA CYS A 236 -0.67 9.49 1.33
C CYS A 236 0.43 8.73 0.54
N GLY A 237 1.08 7.75 1.18
CA GLY A 237 2.17 6.95 0.61
C GLY A 237 1.78 5.96 -0.48
N ILE A 238 0.48 5.79 -0.76
CA ILE A 238 0.00 4.95 -1.88
C ILE A 238 0.11 5.68 -3.23
N CYS A 239 -0.16 6.99 -3.25
CA CYS A 239 0.04 7.85 -4.42
C CYS A 239 1.45 8.45 -4.42
N HIS A 240 2.00 8.72 -3.24
CA HIS A 240 3.37 9.21 -3.04
C HIS A 240 4.32 8.10 -2.63
N VAL A 241 4.50 7.13 -3.53
CA VAL A 241 5.26 5.90 -3.29
C VAL A 241 6.68 6.23 -2.78
N PHE A 242 6.96 5.89 -1.53
CA PHE A 242 8.22 6.23 -0.84
C PHE A 242 8.62 7.72 -0.92
N GLY A 243 7.61 8.61 -0.88
CA GLY A 243 7.77 10.07 -0.98
C GLY A 243 7.96 10.58 -2.41
N ASP A 244 7.75 9.72 -3.40
CA ASP A 244 7.85 10.06 -4.83
C ASP A 244 6.46 10.12 -5.48
N LEU A 245 6.30 9.53 -6.66
CA LEU A 245 5.07 9.50 -7.44
C LEU A 245 4.76 8.07 -7.91
N ASP A 246 3.47 7.77 -8.07
CA ASP A 246 2.94 6.52 -8.64
C ASP A 246 2.96 6.51 -10.18
N GLY A 247 3.22 7.66 -10.81
CA GLY A 247 3.25 7.80 -12.26
C GLY A 247 1.87 7.87 -12.91
N LEU A 248 0.80 8.00 -12.12
CA LEU A 248 -0.58 8.03 -12.59
C LEU A 248 -1.16 9.44 -12.64
N ALA A 249 -2.10 9.63 -13.56
CA ALA A 249 -2.99 10.77 -13.54
C ALA A 249 -4.27 10.42 -12.78
N TRP A 250 -4.65 11.28 -11.84
CA TRP A 250 -5.83 11.18 -11.00
C TRP A 250 -6.73 12.38 -11.22
N ASP A 251 -8.02 12.15 -11.45
CA ASP A 251 -9.03 13.21 -11.50
C ASP A 251 -9.74 13.30 -10.15
N LEU A 252 -9.10 13.89 -9.15
CA LEU A 252 -9.64 14.03 -7.78
C LEU A 252 -10.45 15.34 -7.61
N GLY A 253 -11.17 15.78 -8.64
CA GLY A 253 -12.15 16.85 -8.46
C GLY A 253 -13.34 16.39 -7.61
N ASP A 254 -14.04 17.32 -6.98
CA ASP A 254 -15.31 17.05 -6.30
C ASP A 254 -16.48 17.72 -7.05
N PRO A 255 -17.23 16.99 -7.89
CA PRO A 255 -18.38 17.54 -8.59
C PRO A 255 -19.52 18.02 -7.68
N ASP A 256 -19.54 17.57 -6.41
CA ASP A 256 -20.51 18.03 -5.41
C ASP A 256 -20.01 19.29 -4.68
N GLY A 257 -18.77 19.71 -4.92
CA GLY A 257 -18.12 20.80 -4.22
C GLY A 257 -18.50 22.20 -4.72
N ASP A 258 -18.27 23.20 -3.87
CA ASP A 258 -18.44 24.62 -4.20
C ASP A 258 -17.17 25.23 -4.79
N VAL A 259 -17.35 26.31 -5.58
CA VAL A 259 -16.23 27.16 -6.01
C VAL A 259 -15.72 27.96 -4.81
N LEU A 260 -14.44 27.83 -4.48
CA LEU A 260 -13.82 28.48 -3.33
C LEU A 260 -13.02 29.73 -3.72
N ALA A 261 -12.89 30.67 -2.77
CA ALA A 261 -11.99 31.79 -2.92
C ALA A 261 -10.53 31.31 -2.94
N ASN A 262 -9.72 31.85 -3.84
CA ASN A 262 -8.30 31.54 -3.93
C ASN A 262 -7.49 32.39 -2.91
N PRO A 263 -6.88 31.77 -1.88
CA PRO A 263 -6.13 32.48 -0.86
C PRO A 263 -4.67 32.75 -1.26
N ASN A 264 -4.22 32.28 -2.43
CA ASN A 264 -2.83 32.45 -2.84
C ASN A 264 -2.50 33.94 -3.04
N PRO A 265 -1.29 34.38 -2.68
CA PRO A 265 -0.81 35.71 -3.00
C PRO A 265 -0.91 35.97 -4.51
N VAL A 266 -1.10 37.24 -4.89
CA VAL A 266 -1.15 37.65 -6.29
C VAL A 266 0.21 37.33 -6.94
N GLY A 267 0.21 36.34 -7.84
CA GLY A 267 1.38 35.92 -8.61
C GLY A 267 1.15 36.03 -10.13
N PRO A 268 2.19 35.76 -10.94
CA PRO A 268 2.14 35.93 -12.39
C PRO A 268 1.22 34.93 -13.12
N ILE A 269 0.82 33.82 -12.49
CA ILE A 269 -0.05 32.79 -13.06
C ILE A 269 -1.23 32.55 -12.10
N GLY A 270 -2.46 32.41 -12.64
CA GLY A 270 -3.64 32.04 -11.85
C GLY A 270 -4.12 33.07 -10.82
N SER A 271 -3.58 34.30 -10.84
CA SER A 271 -3.89 35.35 -9.88
C SER A 271 -5.41 35.64 -9.84
N ARG A 272 -6.00 35.56 -8.65
CA ARG A 272 -7.41 35.91 -8.33
C ARG A 272 -8.50 35.07 -9.02
N GLN A 273 -8.15 34.01 -9.74
CA GLN A 273 -9.16 33.07 -10.22
C GLN A 273 -9.68 32.24 -9.03
N PRO A 274 -11.00 32.06 -8.88
CA PRO A 274 -11.55 31.15 -7.88
C PRO A 274 -11.04 29.72 -8.08
N PHE A 275 -10.97 28.94 -7.01
CA PHE A 275 -10.70 27.53 -7.10
C PHE A 275 -11.98 26.78 -7.48
N SER A 276 -11.98 26.27 -8.72
CA SER A 276 -12.97 25.30 -9.16
C SER A 276 -12.79 23.99 -8.36
N PRO A 277 -13.89 23.35 -7.94
CA PRO A 277 -13.83 22.04 -7.28
C PRO A 277 -13.48 20.93 -8.29
N LEU A 278 -13.64 21.21 -9.59
CA LEU A 278 -13.16 20.37 -10.67
C LEU A 278 -11.76 20.84 -11.11
N LYS A 279 -10.77 19.96 -10.91
CA LYS A 279 -9.37 20.22 -11.24
C LYS A 279 -8.91 19.51 -12.51
N GLY A 280 -9.62 18.46 -12.93
CA GLY A 280 -9.23 17.58 -14.03
C GLY A 280 -8.11 16.62 -13.63
N PRO A 281 -7.69 15.73 -14.55
CA PRO A 281 -6.63 14.77 -14.28
C PRO A 281 -5.29 15.47 -13.97
N MET A 282 -4.65 15.07 -12.88
CA MET A 282 -3.33 15.54 -12.50
C MET A 282 -2.43 14.40 -12.05
N THR A 283 -1.14 14.57 -12.24
CA THR A 283 -0.14 13.65 -11.72
C THR A 283 0.27 14.03 -10.30
N THR A 284 0.56 13.02 -9.49
CA THR A 284 1.21 13.20 -8.20
C THR A 284 2.55 13.92 -8.38
N GLN A 285 2.90 14.77 -7.42
CA GLN A 285 4.20 15.45 -7.39
C GLN A 285 5.10 14.76 -6.36
N THR A 286 6.40 14.72 -6.64
CA THR A 286 7.38 14.23 -5.68
C THR A 286 7.42 15.14 -4.44
N PHE A 287 7.52 14.54 -3.25
CA PHE A 287 7.71 15.32 -2.03
C PHE A 287 9.16 15.77 -1.83
N ARG A 288 10.08 15.25 -2.65
CA ARG A 288 11.49 15.62 -2.60
C ARG A 288 11.68 17.06 -3.07
N GLY A 289 12.25 17.89 -2.20
CA GLY A 289 12.60 19.28 -2.51
C GLY A 289 11.46 20.29 -2.36
N LEU A 290 10.26 19.91 -1.92
CA LEU A 290 9.09 20.80 -1.92
C LEU A 290 9.16 22.03 -0.99
N ALA A 291 10.04 22.04 0.02
CA ALA A 291 10.04 23.05 1.07
C ALA A 291 10.06 24.50 0.54
N ASP A 292 10.68 24.72 -0.63
CA ASP A 292 10.90 26.05 -1.20
C ASP A 292 10.19 26.28 -2.54
N HIS A 293 9.32 25.35 -2.99
CA HIS A 293 8.77 25.36 -4.35
C HIS A 293 7.50 26.22 -4.54
N GLY A 294 6.89 26.69 -3.45
CA GLY A 294 5.64 27.46 -3.51
C GLY A 294 4.46 26.65 -4.07
N PRO A 295 3.33 27.31 -4.44
CA PRO A 295 2.18 26.64 -5.03
C PRO A 295 2.54 26.14 -6.43
N MET A 296 2.61 24.82 -6.59
CA MET A 296 2.84 24.15 -7.87
C MET A 296 1.47 23.89 -8.51
N LEU A 297 1.09 24.74 -9.48
CA LEU A 297 -0.15 24.63 -10.26
C LEU A 297 -0.05 23.54 -11.33
#